data_AF-A0A847E3D7-F1
#
_entry.id   AF-A0A847E3D7-F1
#
_cell.length_a   1.000
_cell.length_b   1.000
_cell.length_c   1.000
_cell.angle_alpha   90.00
_cell.angle_beta   90.00
_cell.angle_gamma   90.00
#
_symmetry.space_group_name_H-M   'P 1'
#
loop_
_entity.id
_entity.type
_entity.pdbx_description
1 polymer ?
#
loop_
_entity_poly.entity_id
_entity_poly.type
_entity_poly.pdbx_seq_one_letter_code
_entity_poly.pdbx_strand_id
1 'polypeptide(L)'
;MEKFSMKVHGYDPKEVNAFLDDVIAQFDKMISELKNNREKISTIEKDKEILTEQINRYRALELTMNKTISAAQDSGEQIRRIAKQESDMIITDARNNANRIVGDALLRAEKAEYEAMKLQRNVSLFKKKLRNVIEAQLEMVEEIEKVDFN
;
A
#
# COMPACT_ATOMS: atom_id res chain seq x y z
N MET A 1 -4.59 84.44 17.61
CA MET A 1 -4.27 84.23 19.03
C MET A 1 -5.33 84.92 19.85
N GLU A 2 -6.16 84.15 20.54
CA GLU A 2 -6.95 84.71 21.64
C GLU A 2 -5.98 85.22 22.71
N LYS A 3 -6.23 86.42 23.23
CA LYS A 3 -5.39 87.03 24.25
C LYS A 3 -6.13 86.99 25.58
N PHE A 4 -5.45 86.54 26.63
CA PHE A 4 -5.99 86.57 27.98
C PHE A 4 -6.23 88.01 28.44
N SER A 5 -7.32 88.26 29.17
CA SER A 5 -7.60 89.56 29.78
C SER A 5 -6.56 89.89 30.86
N MET A 6 -5.98 91.09 30.85
CA MET A 6 -5.03 91.52 31.87
C MET A 6 -5.73 91.93 33.19
N LYS A 7 -5.17 91.49 34.32
CA LYS A 7 -5.54 91.95 35.66
C LYS A 7 -4.30 92.55 36.35
N VAL A 8 -4.52 93.47 37.28
CA VAL A 8 -3.49 94.34 37.91
C VAL A 8 -2.38 93.55 38.67
N HIS A 9 -2.52 92.23 38.86
CA HIS A 9 -1.50 91.34 39.44
C HIS A 9 -1.38 90.02 38.63
N GLY A 10 -1.49 90.09 37.30
CA GLY A 10 -1.37 88.93 36.42
C GLY A 10 0.07 88.56 36.07
N TYR A 11 0.24 87.35 35.53
CA TYR A 11 1.52 86.88 34.98
C TYR A 11 1.99 87.75 33.80
N ASP A 12 3.31 87.83 33.59
CA ASP A 12 3.89 88.57 32.46
C ASP A 12 3.40 87.97 31.14
N PRO A 13 2.70 88.74 30.29
CA PRO A 13 2.24 88.27 29.00
C PRO A 13 3.34 87.68 28.11
N LYS A 14 4.59 88.16 28.21
CA LYS A 14 5.70 87.65 27.38
C LYS A 14 6.12 86.24 27.80
N GLU A 15 6.26 86.01 29.11
CA GLU A 15 6.58 84.68 29.65
C GLU A 15 5.45 83.68 29.40
N VAL A 16 4.20 84.12 29.56
CA VAL A 16 3.02 83.30 29.26
C VAL A 16 2.99 82.93 27.78
N ASN A 17 3.25 83.87 26.86
CA ASN A 17 3.29 83.55 25.43
C ASN A 17 4.44 82.59 25.07
N ALA A 18 5.64 82.78 25.63
CA ALA A 18 6.77 81.86 25.41
C ALA A 18 6.49 80.44 25.93
N PHE A 19 5.82 80.34 27.09
CA PHE A 19 5.36 79.04 27.62
C PHE A 19 4.29 78.42 26.73
N LEU A 20 3.32 79.21 26.25
CA LEU A 20 2.29 78.70 25.33
C LEU A 20 2.88 78.22 24.01
N ASP A 21 3.89 78.90 23.48
CA ASP A 21 4.59 78.46 22.25
C ASP A 21 5.33 77.13 22.47
N ASP A 22 5.97 76.92 23.62
CA ASP A 22 6.60 75.64 23.97
C ASP A 22 5.56 74.51 24.17
N VAL A 23 4.45 74.82 24.85
CA VAL A 23 3.33 73.88 25.01
C VAL A 23 2.75 73.50 23.65
N ILE A 24 2.52 74.46 22.75
CA ILE A 24 2.03 74.19 21.39
C ILE A 24 3.01 73.28 20.64
N ALA A 25 4.32 73.56 20.69
CA ALA A 25 5.33 72.72 20.03
C ALA A 25 5.36 71.29 20.59
N GLN A 26 5.24 71.11 21.90
CA GLN A 26 5.15 69.79 22.53
C GLN A 26 3.85 69.06 22.16
N PHE A 27 2.72 69.77 22.11
CA PHE A 27 1.43 69.21 21.69
C PHE A 27 1.46 68.78 20.22
N ASP A 28 2.02 69.59 19.32
CA ASP A 28 2.17 69.25 17.91
C ASP A 28 3.06 68.02 17.72
N LYS A 29 4.16 67.92 18.48
CA LYS A 29 5.01 66.73 18.50
C LYS A 29 4.23 65.50 18.97
N MET A 30 3.47 65.62 20.06
CA MET A 30 2.64 64.53 20.59
C MET A 30 1.57 64.09 19.58
N ILE A 31 0.92 65.02 18.90
CA ILE A 31 -0.08 64.72 17.85
C ILE A 31 0.58 63.97 16.68
N SER A 32 1.77 64.40 16.25
CA SER A 32 2.53 63.74 15.19
C SER A 32 2.92 62.31 15.58
N GLU A 33 3.40 62.10 16.80
CA GLU A 33 3.72 60.78 17.33
C GLU A 33 2.48 59.88 17.43
N LEU A 34 1.35 60.40 17.91
CA LEU A 34 0.08 59.67 17.95
C LEU A 34 -0.39 59.24 16.56
N LYS A 35 -0.24 60.11 15.55
CA LYS A 35 -0.59 59.78 14.16
C LYS A 35 0.30 58.67 13.63
N ASN A 36 1.62 58.77 13.81
CA ASN A 36 2.58 57.75 13.38
C ASN A 36 2.31 56.40 14.07
N ASN A 37 2.01 56.41 15.37
CA ASN A 37 1.68 55.20 16.11
C ASN A 37 0.38 54.56 15.63
N ARG A 38 -0.65 55.36 15.29
CA ARG A 38 -1.89 54.85 14.67
C ARG A 38 -1.62 54.20 13.31
N GLU A 39 -0.80 54.81 12.47
CA GLU A 39 -0.44 54.24 11.16
C GLU A 39 0.30 52.90 11.33
N LYS A 40 1.25 52.82 12.26
CA LYS A 40 1.96 51.57 12.59
C LYS A 40 1.04 50.48 13.15
N ILE A 41 0.09 50.84 14.01
CA ILE A 41 -0.89 49.88 14.54
C ILE A 41 -1.73 49.32 13.38
N SER A 42 -2.19 50.20 12.46
CA SER A 42 -2.98 49.76 11.32
C SER A 42 -2.21 48.82 10.38
N THR A 43 -0.92 49.05 10.13
CA THR A 43 -0.11 48.13 9.33
C THR A 43 0.10 46.79 10.04
N ILE A 44 0.43 46.81 11.33
CA ILE A 44 0.59 45.58 12.13
C ILE A 44 -0.70 44.75 12.16
N GLU A 45 -1.86 45.39 12.27
CA GLU A 45 -3.16 44.71 12.25
C GLU A 45 -3.41 44.02 10.91
N LYS A 46 -3.10 44.69 9.79
CA LYS A 46 -3.21 44.10 8.44
C LYS A 46 -2.27 42.92 8.27
N ASP A 47 -1.01 43.06 8.69
CA ASP A 47 -0.02 41.98 8.58
C ASP A 47 -0.44 40.78 9.43
N LYS A 48 -0.97 41.02 10.64
CA LYS A 48 -1.51 39.97 11.51
C LYS A 48 -2.66 39.22 10.85
N GLU A 49 -3.56 39.92 10.17
CA GLU A 49 -4.68 39.30 9.47
C GLU A 49 -4.19 38.37 8.34
N ILE A 50 -3.26 38.85 7.51
CA ILE A 50 -2.66 38.08 6.42
C ILE A 50 -1.94 36.83 6.96
N LEU A 51 -1.12 36.99 8.01
CA LEU A 51 -0.41 35.88 8.63
C LEU A 51 -1.36 34.85 9.24
N THR A 52 -2.45 35.31 9.86
CA THR A 52 -3.48 34.42 10.42
C THR A 52 -4.15 33.60 9.31
N GLU A 53 -4.46 34.22 8.18
CA GLU A 53 -5.02 33.53 7.02
C GLU A 53 -4.03 32.49 6.47
N GLN A 54 -2.75 32.83 6.31
CA GLN A 54 -1.71 31.90 5.87
C GLN A 54 -1.56 30.71 6.82
N ILE A 55 -1.54 30.93 8.13
CA ILE A 55 -1.49 29.86 9.13
C ILE A 55 -2.69 28.92 8.98
N ASN A 56 -3.89 29.46 8.78
CA ASN A 56 -5.09 28.64 8.58
C ASN A 56 -5.01 27.81 7.30
N ARG A 57 -4.47 28.37 6.21
CA ARG A 57 -4.20 27.60 4.98
C ARG A 57 -3.21 26.47 5.21
N TYR A 58 -2.10 26.73 5.90
CA TYR A 58 -1.11 25.70 6.22
C TYR A 58 -1.68 24.60 7.11
N ARG A 59 -2.48 24.94 8.12
CA ARG A 59 -3.17 23.94 8.96
C ARG A 59 -4.14 23.07 8.17
N ALA A 60 -4.89 23.66 7.23
CA ALA A 60 -5.78 22.89 6.36
C ALA A 60 -5.01 21.95 5.42
N LEU A 61 -3.86 22.40 4.90
CA LEU A 61 -2.97 21.59 4.08
C LEU A 61 -2.37 20.43 4.89
N GLU A 62 -1.86 20.71 6.09
CA GLU A 62 -1.30 19.71 7.00
C GLU A 62 -2.34 18.64 7.34
N LEU A 63 -3.57 19.03 7.65
CA LEU A 63 -4.66 18.10 7.94
C LEU A 63 -5.00 17.21 6.73
N THR A 64 -4.97 17.79 5.53
CA THR A 64 -5.19 17.04 4.28
C THR A 64 -4.04 16.08 4.00
N MET A 65 -2.79 16.53 4.18
CA MET A 65 -1.60 15.68 4.02
C MET A 65 -1.63 14.50 5.00
N ASN A 66 -1.95 14.74 6.27
CA ASN A 66 -2.03 13.68 7.28
C ASN A 66 -3.10 12.64 6.92
N LYS A 67 -4.27 13.08 6.44
CA LYS A 67 -5.31 12.17 5.94
C LYS A 67 -4.82 11.34 4.75
N THR A 68 -4.14 11.97 3.79
CA THR A 68 -3.60 11.28 2.62
C THR A 68 -2.52 10.27 3.00
N ILE A 69 -1.64 10.61 3.95
CA ILE A 69 -0.60 9.70 4.44
C ILE A 69 -1.23 8.49 5.14
N SER A 70 -2.21 8.71 6.01
CA SER A 70 -2.94 7.62 6.68
C SER A 70 -3.60 6.70 5.65
N ALA A 71 -4.32 7.26 4.67
CA ALA A 71 -4.96 6.48 3.62
C ALA A 71 -3.94 5.70 2.76
N ALA A 72 -2.78 6.28 2.47
CA ALA A 72 -1.70 5.60 1.76
C ALA A 72 -1.10 4.45 2.59
N GLN A 73 -0.94 4.63 3.90
CA GLN A 73 -0.49 3.58 4.82
C GLN A 73 -1.49 2.42 4.87
N ASP A 74 -2.78 2.71 5.06
CA ASP A 74 -3.86 1.72 5.09
C ASP A 74 -3.92 0.92 3.78
N SER A 75 -3.84 1.61 2.64
CA SER A 75 -3.80 1.00 1.31
C SER A 75 -2.56 0.09 1.14
N GLY A 76 -1.38 0.55 1.58
CA GLY A 76 -0.15 -0.24 1.54
C GLY A 76 -0.22 -1.50 2.42
N GLU A 77 -0.85 -1.41 3.60
CA GLU A 77 -1.10 -2.57 4.45
C GLU A 77 -2.10 -3.54 3.84
N GLN A 78 -3.18 -3.03 3.24
CA GLN A 78 -4.17 -3.85 2.53
C GLN A 78 -3.52 -4.62 1.36
N ILE A 79 -2.71 -3.95 0.53
CA ILE A 79 -1.98 -4.58 -0.56
C ILE A 79 -1.06 -5.70 -0.03
N ARG A 80 -0.30 -5.43 1.04
CA ARG A 80 0.56 -6.45 1.67
C ARG A 80 -0.23 -7.65 2.18
N ARG A 81 -1.40 -7.43 2.78
CA ARG A 81 -2.27 -8.49 3.28
C ARG A 81 -2.80 -9.35 2.14
N ILE A 82 -3.31 -8.73 1.08
CA ILE A 82 -3.84 -9.44 -0.10
C ILE A 82 -2.73 -10.24 -0.77
N ALA A 83 -1.56 -9.65 -1.01
CA ALA A 83 -0.43 -10.34 -1.63
C ALA A 83 0.03 -11.56 -0.81
N LYS A 84 0.01 -11.46 0.53
CA LYS A 84 0.31 -12.59 1.42
C LYS A 84 -0.71 -13.72 1.28
N GLN A 85 -2.00 -13.37 1.34
CA GLN A 85 -3.10 -14.34 1.19
C GLN A 85 -3.08 -15.02 -0.17
N GLU A 86 -2.89 -14.25 -1.25
CA GLU A 86 -2.81 -14.76 -2.61
C GLU A 86 -1.59 -15.68 -2.79
N SER A 87 -0.42 -15.31 -2.24
CA SER A 87 0.76 -16.17 -2.24
C SER A 87 0.49 -17.50 -1.53
N ASP A 88 -0.15 -17.47 -0.36
CA ASP A 88 -0.44 -18.67 0.41
C ASP A 88 -1.45 -19.57 -0.32
N MET A 89 -2.44 -18.97 -1.00
CA MET A 89 -3.39 -19.68 -1.87
C MET A 89 -2.68 -20.33 -3.05
N ILE A 90 -1.81 -19.60 -3.77
CA ILE A 90 -1.05 -20.14 -4.91
C ILE A 90 -0.19 -21.34 -4.47
N ILE A 91 0.49 -21.24 -3.33
CA ILE A 91 1.32 -22.34 -2.81
C ILE A 91 0.44 -23.55 -2.47
N THR A 92 -0.72 -23.32 -1.86
CA THR A 92 -1.64 -24.39 -1.46
C THR A 92 -2.23 -25.09 -2.68
N ASP A 93 -2.67 -24.34 -3.69
CA ASP A 93 -3.21 -24.86 -4.94
C ASP A 93 -2.15 -25.64 -5.74
N ALA A 94 -0.93 -25.11 -5.81
CA ALA A 94 0.19 -25.79 -6.45
C ALA A 94 0.50 -27.13 -5.78
N ARG A 95 0.51 -27.17 -4.43
CA ARG A 95 0.71 -28.41 -3.66
C ARG A 95 -0.42 -29.42 -3.90
N ASN A 96 -1.66 -28.97 -3.87
CA ASN A 96 -2.82 -29.84 -4.12
C ASN A 96 -2.79 -30.43 -5.53
N ASN A 97 -2.48 -29.61 -6.53
CA ASN A 97 -2.36 -30.10 -7.91
C ASN A 97 -1.18 -31.06 -8.08
N ALA A 98 -0.03 -30.78 -7.47
CA ALA A 98 1.12 -31.69 -7.49
C ALA A 98 0.76 -33.04 -6.86
N ASN A 99 0.12 -33.05 -5.69
CA ASN A 99 -0.33 -34.28 -5.04
C ASN A 99 -1.31 -35.07 -5.92
N ARG A 100 -2.23 -34.40 -6.60
CA ARG A 100 -3.16 -35.03 -7.54
C ARG A 100 -2.42 -35.66 -8.72
N ILE A 101 -1.48 -34.94 -9.34
CA ILE A 101 -0.68 -35.46 -10.46
C ILE A 101 0.12 -36.69 -10.03
N VAL A 102 0.74 -36.64 -8.85
CA VAL A 102 1.50 -37.79 -8.31
C VAL A 102 0.58 -38.96 -8.03
N GLY A 103 -0.60 -38.74 -7.43
CA GLY A 103 -1.59 -39.78 -7.19
C GLY A 103 -2.07 -40.44 -8.48
N ASP A 104 -2.42 -39.64 -9.49
CA ASP A 104 -2.84 -40.15 -10.81
C ASP A 104 -1.72 -40.94 -11.50
N ALA A 105 -0.47 -40.48 -11.38
CA ALA A 105 0.69 -41.16 -11.95
C ALA A 105 0.95 -42.51 -11.25
N LEU A 106 0.85 -42.57 -9.92
CA LEU A 106 1.00 -43.80 -9.15
C LEU A 106 -0.08 -44.82 -9.52
N LEU A 107 -1.35 -44.40 -9.61
CA LEU A 107 -2.45 -45.28 -10.01
C LEU A 107 -2.25 -45.84 -11.44
N ARG A 108 -1.76 -45.00 -12.37
CA ARG A 108 -1.43 -45.46 -13.73
C ARG A 108 -0.27 -46.43 -13.74
N ALA A 109 0.77 -46.18 -12.94
CA ALA A 109 1.92 -47.07 -12.82
C ALA A 109 1.51 -48.44 -12.25
N GLU A 110 0.73 -48.47 -11.18
CA GLU A 110 0.20 -49.70 -10.59
C GLU A 110 -0.65 -50.49 -11.59
N LYS A 111 -1.53 -49.81 -12.33
CA LYS A 111 -2.33 -50.44 -13.38
C LYS A 111 -1.46 -51.03 -14.49
N ALA A 112 -0.45 -50.29 -14.96
CA ALA A 112 0.46 -50.76 -16.00
C ALA A 112 1.28 -51.96 -15.53
N GLU A 113 1.76 -51.95 -14.28
CA GLU A 113 2.48 -53.08 -13.67
C GLU A 113 1.59 -54.33 -13.58
N TYR A 114 0.34 -54.16 -13.12
CA TYR A 114 -0.63 -55.24 -13.07
C TYR A 114 -0.93 -55.84 -14.46
N GLU A 115 -1.12 -54.99 -15.48
CA GLU A 115 -1.33 -55.42 -16.86
C GLU A 115 -0.11 -56.16 -17.42
N ALA A 116 1.11 -55.68 -17.13
CA ALA A 116 2.35 -56.33 -17.53
C ALA A 116 2.50 -57.72 -16.88
N MET A 117 2.24 -57.84 -15.57
CA MET A 117 2.26 -59.13 -14.86
C MET A 117 1.23 -60.11 -15.44
N LYS A 118 0.02 -59.62 -15.72
CA LYS A 118 -1.05 -60.43 -16.34
C LYS A 118 -0.63 -60.92 -17.73
N LEU A 119 -0.04 -60.05 -18.55
CA LEU A 119 0.47 -60.41 -19.87
C LEU A 119 1.58 -61.45 -19.78
N GLN A 120 2.54 -61.28 -18.87
CA GLN A 120 3.63 -62.23 -18.66
C GLN A 120 3.11 -63.63 -18.27
N ARG A 121 2.11 -63.68 -17.38
CA ARG A 121 1.44 -64.93 -17.01
C ARG A 121 0.74 -65.57 -18.22
N ASN A 122 0.02 -64.78 -19.01
CA ASN A 122 -0.67 -65.27 -20.21
C ASN A 122 0.32 -65.83 -21.25
N VAL A 123 1.45 -65.15 -21.48
CA VAL A 123 2.52 -65.62 -22.37
C VAL A 123 3.10 -66.94 -21.87
N SER A 124 3.37 -67.07 -20.56
CA SER A 124 3.86 -68.31 -19.97
C SER A 124 2.88 -69.47 -20.14
N LEU A 125 1.58 -69.23 -19.90
CA LEU A 125 0.53 -70.22 -20.11
C LEU A 125 0.39 -70.62 -21.59
N PHE A 126 0.46 -69.64 -22.49
CA PHE A 126 0.41 -69.89 -23.94
C PHE A 126 1.60 -70.74 -24.40
N LYS A 127 2.83 -70.42 -23.95
CA LYS A 127 4.02 -71.23 -24.24
C LYS A 127 3.88 -72.67 -23.78
N LYS A 128 3.33 -72.91 -22.57
CA LYS A 128 3.05 -74.26 -22.06
C LYS A 128 2.02 -75.00 -22.92
N LYS A 129 0.91 -74.34 -23.25
CA LYS A 129 -0.13 -74.92 -24.13
C LYS A 129 0.43 -75.29 -25.50
N LEU A 130 1.22 -74.41 -26.11
CA LEU A 130 1.84 -74.65 -27.41
C LEU A 130 2.79 -75.84 -27.36
N ARG A 131 3.63 -75.94 -26.31
CA ARG A 131 4.51 -77.09 -26.11
C ARG A 131 3.70 -78.39 -26.03
N ASN A 132 2.67 -78.44 -25.19
CA ASN A 132 1.84 -79.64 -25.04
C ASN A 132 1.17 -80.05 -26.36
N VAL A 133 0.71 -79.07 -27.16
CA VAL A 133 0.13 -79.37 -28.48
C VAL A 133 1.18 -79.98 -29.40
N ILE A 134 2.39 -79.40 -29.48
CA ILE A 134 3.46 -79.92 -30.32
C ILE A 134 3.89 -81.32 -29.88
N GLU A 135 4.03 -81.57 -28.58
CA GLU A 135 4.35 -82.89 -28.02
C GLU A 135 3.28 -83.93 -28.39
N ALA A 136 1.99 -83.60 -28.27
CA ALA A 136 0.90 -84.49 -28.67
C ALA A 136 0.87 -84.77 -30.19
N GLN A 137 1.22 -83.78 -31.02
CA GLN A 137 1.33 -83.98 -32.47
C GLN A 137 2.54 -84.85 -32.84
N LEU A 138 3.67 -84.70 -32.14
CA LEU A 138 4.85 -85.55 -32.29
C LEU A 138 4.53 -87.01 -31.93
N GLU A 139 3.86 -87.23 -30.79
CA GLU A 139 3.45 -88.56 -30.34
C GLU A 139 2.55 -89.27 -31.38
N MET A 140 1.61 -88.54 -32.00
CA MET A 140 0.81 -89.07 -33.12
C MET A 140 1.67 -89.46 -34.33
N VAL A 141 2.67 -88.66 -34.69
CA VAL A 141 3.57 -88.99 -35.82
C VAL A 141 4.38 -90.25 -35.50
N GLU A 142 4.91 -90.38 -34.28
CA GLU A 142 5.63 -91.57 -33.83
C GLU A 142 4.74 -92.83 -33.81
N GLU A 143 3.45 -92.69 -33.51
CA GLU A 143 2.47 -93.79 -33.63
C GLU A 143 2.24 -94.20 -35.10
N ILE A 144 2.09 -93.24 -36.02
CA ILE A 144 1.91 -93.52 -37.45
C ILE A 144 3.13 -94.25 -38.02
N GLU A 145 4.35 -93.80 -37.70
CA GLU A 145 5.58 -94.46 -38.18
C GLU A 145 5.67 -95.92 -37.71
N LYS A 146 5.19 -96.26 -36.51
CA LYS A 146 5.16 -97.66 -36.02
C LYS A 146 4.19 -98.56 -36.80
N VAL A 147 3.16 -97.99 -37.41
CA VAL A 147 2.16 -98.76 -38.19
C VAL A 147 2.68 -99.08 -39.60
N ASP A 148 3.52 -98.21 -40.17
CA ASP A 148 4.05 -98.37 -41.55
C ASP A 148 5.21 -99.38 -41.66
N PHE A 149 5.73 -99.94 -40.55
CA PHE A 149 6.82 -100.94 -40.54
C PHE A 149 6.38 -102.40 -40.26
N ASN A 150 5.08 -102.72 -40.33
CA ASN A 150 4.56 -104.09 -40.25
C ASN A 150 3.88 -104.54 -41.54
#